data_AF-D3AHG5-F1
#
_entry.id   AF-D3AHG5-F1
#
_cell.length_a   1.000
_cell.length_b   1.000
_cell.length_c   1.000
_cell.angle_alpha   90.00
_cell.angle_beta   90.00
_cell.angle_gamma   90.00
#
_symmetry.space_group_name_H-M   'P 1'
#
loop_
_entity.id
_entity.type
_entity.pdbx_description
1 polymer ?
#
loop_
_entity_poly.entity_id
_entity_poly.type
_entity_poly.pdbx_seq_one_letter_code
_entity_poly.pdbx_strand_id
1 'polypeptide(L)'
;MIVFGWIMREHPPKDINSSFGYRTRMSMLNEDTWKFAHKTCGTLWRKTGWITLFPSALVQFPFLHSSDDTIGTVGLILCLLQCAVLIGSIFPVERALKRTFHPDGTRK
;
A
#
# COMPACT_ATOMS: atom_id res chain seq x y z
N MET A 1 0.57 -7.20 0.65
CA MET A 1 0.06 -6.09 -0.22
C MET A 1 -1.09 -6.51 -1.12
N ILE A 2 -1.02 -7.65 -1.83
CA ILE A 2 -2.02 -8.04 -2.86
C ILE A 2 -3.44 -8.18 -2.28
N VAL A 3 -3.64 -9.03 -1.27
CA VAL A 3 -4.96 -9.29 -0.67
C VAL A 3 -5.54 -8.02 -0.04
N PHE A 4 -4.77 -7.35 0.83
CA PHE A 4 -5.20 -6.09 1.44
C PHE A 4 -5.50 -5.01 0.39
N GLY A 5 -4.72 -4.93 -0.68
CA GLY A 5 -4.97 -4.00 -1.78
C GLY A 5 -6.27 -4.30 -2.52
N TRP A 6 -6.60 -5.58 -2.72
CA TRP A 6 -7.90 -5.98 -3.26
C TRP A 6 -9.05 -5.63 -2.30
N ILE A 7 -8.92 -5.94 -1.00
CA ILE A 7 -9.93 -5.59 0.02
C ILE A 7 -10.16 -4.08 0.03
N MET A 8 -9.11 -3.25 0.10
CA MET A 8 -9.27 -1.80 0.10
C MET A 8 -9.90 -1.25 -1.18
N ARG A 9 -9.69 -1.92 -2.32
CA ARG A 9 -10.24 -1.51 -3.61
C ARG A 9 -11.71 -1.87 -3.76
N GLU A 10 -12.09 -3.11 -3.45
CA GLU A 10 -13.45 -3.63 -3.65
C GLU A 10 -14.36 -3.39 -2.45
N HIS A 11 -13.79 -3.43 -1.24
CA HIS A 11 -14.51 -3.34 0.03
C HIS A 11 -13.84 -2.29 0.93
N PRO A 12 -13.80 -1.01 0.51
CA PRO A 12 -13.30 0.05 1.38
C PRO A 12 -14.11 0.08 2.68
N PRO A 13 -13.51 0.46 3.82
CA PRO A 13 -14.25 0.62 5.07
C PRO A 13 -15.44 1.56 4.86
N LYS A 14 -16.62 1.15 5.32
CA LYS A 14 -17.87 1.88 5.07
C LYS A 14 -17.85 3.26 5.73
N ASP A 15 -17.40 3.29 6.98
CA ASP A 15 -17.39 4.49 7.80
C ASP A 15 -15.99 5.08 7.88
N ILE A 16 -15.92 6.41 7.82
CA ILE A 16 -14.70 7.15 8.12
C ILE A 16 -14.39 6.91 9.60
N ASN A 17 -13.28 6.24 9.88
CA ASN A 17 -12.88 5.92 11.24
C ASN A 17 -11.37 6.11 11.43
N SER A 18 -10.96 6.30 12.68
CA SER A 18 -9.55 6.49 13.04
C SER A 18 -8.81 5.19 13.32
N SER A 19 -9.50 4.05 13.38
CA SER A 19 -8.93 2.76 13.79
C SER A 19 -8.34 1.96 12.63
N PHE A 20 -8.94 2.02 11.43
CA PHE A 20 -8.57 1.19 10.29
C PHE A 20 -8.71 1.93 8.96
N GLY A 21 -7.81 1.66 8.02
CA GLY A 21 -7.83 2.21 6.65
C GLY A 21 -6.73 3.23 6.37
N TYR A 22 -6.84 3.86 5.19
CA TYR A 22 -5.98 4.94 4.73
C TYR A 22 -6.40 6.26 5.38
N ARG A 23 -5.65 6.70 6.39
CA ARG A 23 -6.06 7.75 7.34
C ARG A 23 -5.15 8.97 7.24
N THR A 24 -5.21 9.66 6.11
CA THR A 24 -4.61 11.00 5.97
C THR A 24 -5.67 12.07 6.13
N ARG A 25 -5.26 13.28 6.51
CA ARG A 25 -6.17 14.42 6.71
C ARG A 25 -7.08 14.65 5.48
N MET A 26 -6.53 14.55 4.27
CA MET A 26 -7.29 14.71 3.02
C MET A 26 -8.29 13.56 2.80
N SER A 27 -7.86 12.31 3.02
CA SER A 27 -8.72 11.14 2.82
C SER A 27 -9.92 11.07 3.76
N MET A 28 -9.84 11.72 4.93
CA MET A 28 -10.89 11.66 5.96
C MET A 28 -11.88 12.82 5.92
N LEU A 29 -11.77 13.73 4.93
CA LEU A 29 -12.65 14.92 4.84
C LEU A 29 -14.12 14.57 4.61
N ASN A 30 -14.39 13.65 3.70
CA ASN A 30 -15.75 13.20 3.37
C ASN A 30 -15.72 11.79 2.78
N GLU A 31 -16.90 11.20 2.54
CA GLU A 31 -16.99 9.83 2.02
C GLU A 31 -16.32 9.66 0.65
N ASP A 32 -16.32 10.69 -0.19
CA ASP A 32 -15.80 10.61 -1.54
C ASP A 32 -14.26 10.60 -1.55
N THR A 33 -13.64 11.48 -0.76
CA THR A 33 -12.18 11.44 -0.57
C THR A 33 -11.74 10.14 0.11
N TRP A 34 -12.54 9.61 1.04
CA TRP A 34 -12.30 8.34 1.72
C TRP A 34 -12.32 7.15 0.76
N LYS A 35 -13.40 7.00 -0.01
CA LYS A 35 -13.53 5.93 -1.02
C LYS A 35 -12.46 6.04 -2.08
N PHE A 36 -12.14 7.25 -2.54
CA PHE A 36 -11.09 7.48 -3.52
C PHE A 36 -9.71 7.08 -3.01
N ALA A 37 -9.35 7.47 -1.78
CA ALA A 37 -8.06 7.13 -1.18
C ALA A 37 -7.88 5.62 -1.07
N HIS A 38 -8.89 4.90 -0.57
CA HIS A 38 -8.86 3.45 -0.43
C HIS A 38 -8.77 2.73 -1.78
N LYS A 39 -9.55 3.17 -2.78
CA LYS A 39 -9.50 2.61 -4.13
C LYS A 39 -8.14 2.83 -4.79
N THR A 40 -7.57 4.02 -4.64
CA THR A 40 -6.27 4.39 -5.20
C THR A 40 -5.14 3.62 -4.52
N CYS A 41 -5.12 3.63 -3.19
CA CYS A 41 -4.16 2.88 -2.38
C CYS A 41 -4.25 1.37 -2.68
N GLY A 42 -5.46 0.81 -2.69
CA GLY A 42 -5.69 -0.61 -2.96
C GLY A 42 -5.23 -1.02 -4.36
N THR A 43 -5.51 -0.19 -5.37
CA THR A 43 -5.02 -0.42 -6.74
C THR A 43 -3.50 -0.39 -6.82
N LEU A 44 -2.87 0.60 -6.15
CA LEU A 44 -1.43 0.74 -6.09
C LEU A 44 -0.79 -0.47 -5.40
N TRP A 45 -1.28 -0.86 -4.21
CA TRP A 45 -0.79 -2.00 -3.43
C TRP A 45 -0.93 -3.33 -4.15
N ARG A 46 -2.01 -3.52 -4.90
CA ARG A 46 -2.19 -4.73 -5.70
C ARG A 46 -1.15 -4.79 -6.82
N LYS A 47 -0.93 -3.67 -7.52
CA LYS A 47 0.06 -3.57 -8.60
C LYS A 47 1.49 -3.76 -8.07
N THR A 48 1.87 -3.01 -7.04
CA THR A 48 3.21 -3.11 -6.43
C THR A 48 3.43 -4.47 -5.80
N GLY A 49 2.42 -5.06 -5.16
CA GLY A 49 2.50 -6.38 -4.57
C GLY A 49 2.83 -7.48 -5.58
N TRP A 50 2.22 -7.46 -6.77
CA TRP A 50 2.59 -8.39 -7.84
C TRP A 50 3.99 -8.12 -8.38
N ILE A 51 4.36 -6.85 -8.55
CA ILE A 51 5.69 -6.46 -9.02
C ILE A 51 6.79 -6.88 -8.04
N THR A 52 6.55 -6.80 -6.73
CA THR A 52 7.55 -7.16 -5.71
C THR A 52 7.58 -8.65 -5.41
N LEU A 53 6.48 -9.38 -5.63
CA LEU A 53 6.39 -10.82 -5.34
C LEU A 53 7.40 -11.63 -6.15
N PHE A 54 7.42 -11.48 -7.48
CA PHE A 54 8.29 -12.29 -8.33
C PHE A 54 9.78 -12.05 -8.05
N PRO A 55 10.30 -10.81 -7.97
CA PRO A 55 11.69 -10.57 -7.60
C PRO A 55 12.03 -11.08 -6.20
N SER A 56 11.14 -10.91 -5.22
CA SER A 56 11.38 -11.40 -3.86
C SER A 56 11.55 -12.92 -3.83
N ALA A 57 10.71 -13.65 -4.57
CA ALA A 57 10.83 -15.09 -4.71
C ALA A 57 12.13 -15.47 -5.44
N LEU A 58 12.44 -14.80 -6.55
CA LEU A 58 13.66 -15.03 -7.34
C LEU A 58 14.93 -14.83 -6.51
N VAL A 59 14.99 -13.78 -5.69
CA VAL A 59 16.15 -13.49 -4.83
C VAL A 59 16.37 -14.58 -3.78
N GLN A 60 15.33 -15.30 -3.36
CA GLN A 60 15.46 -16.34 -2.33
C GLN A 60 16.02 -17.67 -2.88
N PHE A 61 15.80 -18.00 -4.17
CA PHE A 61 16.20 -19.29 -4.73
C PHE A 61 17.71 -19.62 -4.58
N PRO A 62 18.66 -18.69 -4.83
CA PRO A 62 20.07 -18.97 -4.66
C PRO A 62 20.48 -19.30 -3.22
N PHE A 63 19.71 -18.82 -2.23
CA PHE A 63 20.02 -18.99 -0.81
C PHE A 63 19.34 -20.20 -0.16
N LEU A 64 18.58 -21.00 -0.93
CA LEU A 64 17.85 -22.17 -0.42
C LEU A 64 18.73 -23.21 0.31
N HIS A 65 20.01 -23.30 -0.07
CA HIS A 65 20.99 -24.21 0.54
C HIS A 65 22.02 -23.49 1.42
N SER A 66 21.80 -22.21 1.73
CA SER A 66 22.67 -21.42 2.60
C SER A 66 22.34 -21.67 4.08
N SER A 67 23.19 -21.15 4.97
CA SER A 67 22.93 -21.20 6.42
C SER A 67 21.68 -20.40 6.80
N ASP A 68 21.06 -20.79 7.92
CA ASP A 68 19.89 -20.11 8.49
C ASP A 68 20.13 -18.60 8.69
N ASP A 69 21.33 -18.23 9.14
CA ASP A 69 21.73 -16.82 9.33
C ASP A 69 21.70 -16.01 8.03
N THR A 70 22.10 -16.63 6.91
CA THR A 70 22.10 -15.98 5.60
C THR A 70 20.67 -15.80 5.10
N ILE A 71 19.84 -16.84 5.20
CA ILE A 71 18.43 -16.81 4.82
C ILE A 71 17.69 -15.75 5.64
N GLY A 72 17.93 -15.72 6.96
CA GLY A 72 17.35 -14.73 7.87
C GLY A 72 17.72 -13.29 7.50
N THR A 73 19.01 -13.05 7.19
CA THR A 73 19.48 -11.71 6.81
C THR A 73 18.86 -11.24 5.49
N VAL A 74 18.83 -12.10 4.46
CA VAL A 74 18.21 -11.75 3.16
C VAL A 74 16.70 -11.52 3.34
N GLY A 75 16.02 -12.35 4.12
CA GLY A 75 14.61 -12.19 4.45
C GLY A 75 14.31 -10.86 5.14
N LEU A 76 15.15 -10.47 6.11
CA LEU A 76 15.01 -9.19 6.82
C LEU A 76 15.17 -8.00 5.86
N ILE A 77 16.18 -8.02 4.99
CA ILE A 77 16.40 -6.96 4.00
C ILE A 77 15.19 -6.83 3.07
N LEU A 78 14.68 -7.95 2.54
CA LEU A 78 13.49 -7.94 1.69
C LEU A 78 12.26 -7.40 2.43
N CYS A 79 12.08 -7.77 3.70
CA CYS A 79 10.99 -7.27 4.53
C CYS A 79 11.08 -5.74 4.71
N LEU A 80 12.27 -5.21 5.02
CA LEU A 80 12.49 -3.77 5.16
C LEU A 80 12.20 -3.02 3.86
N LEU A 81 12.62 -3.56 2.72
CA LEU A 81 12.32 -2.99 1.40
C LEU A 81 10.80 -2.98 1.12
N GLN A 82 10.09 -4.06 1.44
CA GLN A 82 8.63 -4.14 1.28
C GLN A 82 7.90 -3.16 2.22
N CYS A 83 8.39 -2.97 3.45
CA CYS A 83 7.90 -1.96 4.38
C CYS A 83 8.14 -0.53 3.86
N ALA A 84 9.30 -0.26 3.25
CA ALA A 84 9.58 1.03 2.62
C ALA A 84 8.61 1.31 1.46
N VAL A 85 8.27 0.30 0.65
CA VAL A 85 7.26 0.43 -0.41
C VAL A 85 5.87 0.72 0.17
N LEU A 86 5.49 0.06 1.27
CA LEU A 86 4.23 0.32 1.98
C LEU A 86 4.14 1.77 2.45
N ILE A 87 5.15 2.28 3.15
CA ILE A 87 5.18 3.67 3.63
C ILE A 87 5.24 4.65 2.46
N GLY A 88 6.09 4.37 1.48
CA GLY A 88 6.27 5.19 0.29
C GLY A 88 5.00 5.33 -0.55
N SER A 89 4.07 4.38 -0.47
CA SER A 89 2.76 4.44 -1.15
C SER A 89 1.87 5.61 -0.68
N ILE A 90 2.16 6.21 0.47
CA ILE A 90 1.43 7.39 0.98
C ILE A 90 1.60 8.57 0.00
N PHE A 91 2.80 8.83 -0.47
CA PHE A 91 3.09 9.97 -1.36
C PHE A 91 2.29 9.99 -2.67
N PRO A 92 2.25 8.91 -3.48
CA PRO A 92 1.47 8.90 -4.72
C PRO A 92 -0.04 8.97 -4.48
N VAL A 93 -0.55 8.38 -3.39
CA VAL A 93 -1.98 8.44 -3.05
C VAL A 93 -2.38 9.85 -2.61
N GLU A 94 -1.59 10.50 -1.75
CA GLU A 94 -1.79 11.91 -1.37
C GLU A 94 -1.70 12.85 -2.57
N ARG A 95 -0.76 12.59 -3.48
CA ARG A 95 -0.64 13.36 -4.73
C ARG A 95 -1.88 13.18 -5.61
N ALA A 96 -2.42 11.97 -5.70
CA ALA A 96 -3.65 11.71 -6.44
C ALA A 96 -4.85 12.42 -5.80
N LEU A 97 -4.99 12.36 -4.47
CA LEU A 97 -6.02 13.09 -3.72
C LEU A 97 -5.97 14.60 -4.02
N LYS A 98 -4.80 15.23 -3.89
CA LYS A 98 -4.63 16.68 -4.15
C LYS A 98 -4.84 17.08 -5.62
N ARG A 99 -4.72 16.13 -6.55
CA ARG A 99 -5.01 16.35 -7.98
C ARG A 99 -6.49 16.25 -8.29
N THR A 100 -7.24 15.43 -7.57
CA THR A 100 -8.66 15.18 -7.82
C THR A 100 -9.59 16.05 -6.97
N PHE A 101 -9.14 16.48 -5.79
CA PHE A 101 -9.97 17.25 -4.85
C PHE A 101 -9.34 18.61 -4.51
N HIS A 102 -10.21 19.58 -4.23
CA HIS A 102 -9.85 20.82 -3.56
C HIS A 102 -9.53 20.57 -2.07
N PRO A 103 -8.90 21.54 -1.38
CA PRO A 103 -8.56 21.41 0.05
C PRO A 103 -9.75 21.18 0.99
N ASP A 104 -10.97 21.55 0.57
CA ASP A 104 -12.22 21.33 1.29
C ASP A 104 -12.86 19.94 1.01
N GLY A 105 -12.27 19.15 0.12
CA GLY A 105 -12.75 17.83 -0.27
C GLY A 105 -13.79 17.82 -1.39
N THR A 106 -14.09 18.97 -2.00
CA THR A 106 -14.91 19.02 -3.24
C THR A 106 -14.10 18.50 -4.43
N ARG A 107 -14.76 17.82 -5.38
CA ARG A 107 -14.10 17.37 -6.61
C ARG A 107 -13.76 18.56 -7.49
N LYS A 108 -12.58 18.50 -8.11
CA LYS A 108 -12.15 19.41 -9.18
C LYS A 108 -12.79 19.04 -10.51
#